data_AF-M3GFH5-F1
#
_entry.id   AF-M3GFH5-F1
#
_cell.length_a   1.000
_cell.length_b   1.000
_cell.length_c   1.000
_cell.angle_alpha   90.00
_cell.angle_beta   90.00
_cell.angle_gamma   90.00
#
_symmetry.space_group_name_H-M   'P 1'
#
loop_
_entity.id
_entity.type
_entity.pdbx_description
1 polymer ?
#
loop_
_entity_poly.entity_id
_entity_poly.type
_entity_poly.pdbx_seq_one_letter_code
_entity_poly.pdbx_strand_id
1 'polypeptide(L)' 'MGAKSNIEWTEATWNPVTGCTKISAGCANCYAEVLTRRFEKDWGKFSEVKIHPFRLSIPQKRKSYNFFCKFYE' A
#
# COMPACT_ATOMS: atom_id res chain seq x y z
N MET A 1 5.93 2.83 -5.10
CA MET A 1 5.86 4.09 -4.33
C MET A 1 6.19 5.21 -5.29
N GLY A 2 5.27 6.16 -5.48
CA GLY A 2 5.47 7.28 -6.38
C GLY A 2 6.00 8.49 -5.61
N ALA A 3 7.08 9.10 -6.11
CA ALA A 3 7.60 10.35 -5.58
C ALA A 3 6.74 11.57 -5.95
N LYS A 4 5.77 11.39 -6.87
CA LYS A 4 4.74 12.37 -7.22
C LYS A 4 3.38 11.68 -7.11
N SER A 5 2.56 12.15 -6.19
CA SER A 5 1.16 11.74 -6.05
C SER A 5 0.27 12.65 -6.91
N ASN A 6 -0.80 12.10 -7.48
CA ASN A 6 -1.83 12.89 -8.17
C ASN A 6 -2.92 13.40 -7.20
N ILE A 7 -2.78 13.13 -5.90
CA ILE A 7 -3.70 13.63 -4.88
C ILE A 7 -3.21 15.03 -4.51
N GLU A 8 -4.05 16.04 -4.74
CA GLU A 8 -3.68 17.46 -4.73
C GLU A 8 -3.01 17.94 -3.44
N TRP A 9 -3.34 17.33 -2.30
CA TRP A 9 -2.83 17.71 -0.98
C TRP A 9 -1.66 16.84 -0.48
N THR A 10 -1.17 15.91 -1.30
CA THR A 10 -0.09 14.98 -0.93
C THR A 10 0.99 15.00 -2.01
N GLU A 11 2.25 14.93 -1.61
CA GLU A 11 3.33 14.85 -2.59
C GLU A 11 3.73 13.41 -2.89
N ALA A 12 3.53 12.51 -1.93
CA ALA A 12 3.89 11.11 -2.08
C ALA A 12 2.90 10.18 -1.40
N THR A 13 2.77 8.98 -1.97
CA THR A 13 1.97 7.89 -1.41
C THR A 13 2.87 6.83 -0.81
N TRP A 14 2.52 6.39 0.40
CA TRP A 14 3.25 5.38 1.14
C TRP A 14 2.33 4.21 1.50
N ASN A 15 2.80 2.98 1.28
CA ASN A 15 2.05 1.77 1.60
C ASN A 15 2.90 0.79 2.44
N PRO A 16 2.70 0.73 3.77
CA PRO A 16 3.40 -0.20 4.65
C PRO A 16 2.80 -1.61 4.70
N VAL A 17 1.56 -1.80 4.24
CA VAL A 17 0.81 -3.05 4.40
C VAL A 17 0.50 -3.66 3.03
N THR A 18 0.59 -4.97 2.93
CA THR A 18 0.14 -5.71 1.75
C THR A 18 -0.85 -6.77 2.20
N GLY A 19 -1.98 -6.87 1.48
CA GLY A 19 -3.05 -7.83 1.77
C GLY A 19 -4.29 -7.16 2.36
N CYS A 20 -5.44 -7.78 2.12
CA CYS A 20 -6.74 -7.33 2.59
C CYS A 20 -7.69 -8.53 2.62
N THR A 21 -8.62 -8.55 3.58
CA THR A 21 -9.64 -9.59 3.67
C THR A 21 -10.84 -9.19 2.82
N LYS A 22 -11.25 -10.03 1.86
CA LYS A 22 -12.43 -9.75 1.04
C LYS A 22 -13.71 -9.91 1.86
N ILE A 23 -14.38 -8.81 2.18
CA ILE A 23 -15.60 -8.80 3.01
C ILE A 23 -16.88 -8.69 2.15
N SER A 24 -16.81 -8.06 0.96
CA SER A 24 -17.98 -7.80 0.13
C SER A 24 -17.72 -7.91 -1.38
N ALA A 25 -18.81 -7.92 -2.17
CA ALA A 25 -18.74 -7.92 -3.64
C ALA A 25 -18.02 -6.69 -4.23
N GLY A 26 -17.88 -5.61 -3.44
CA GLY A 26 -17.09 -4.43 -3.82
C GLY A 26 -15.59 -4.73 -4.01
N CYS A 27 -15.09 -5.84 -3.46
CA CYS A 27 -13.70 -6.27 -3.61
C CYS A 27 -13.39 -6.91 -4.98
N ALA A 28 -14.37 -7.06 -5.88
CA ALA A 28 -14.21 -7.73 -7.17
C ALA A 28 -13.15 -7.09 -8.08
N ASN A 29 -12.98 -5.76 -8.00
CA ASN A 29 -12.02 -4.99 -8.79
C ASN A 29 -10.97 -4.30 -7.91
N CYS A 30 -10.55 -4.94 -6.81
CA CYS A 30 -9.60 -4.36 -5.88
C CYS A 30 -8.20 -4.18 -6.53
N TYR A 31 -7.76 -2.92 -6.68
CA TYR A 31 -6.41 -2.61 -7.16
C TYR A 31 -5.29 -3.27 -6.32
N ALA A 32 -5.51 -3.42 -5.01
CA ALA A 32 -4.55 -4.06 -4.12
C ALA A 32 -4.37 -5.56 -4.40
N GLU A 33 -5.43 -6.24 -4.87
CA GLU A 33 -5.35 -7.65 -5.27
C GLU A 33 -4.47 -7.80 -6.52
N VAL A 34 -4.71 -6.97 -7.54
CA VAL A 34 -3.92 -6.99 -8.78
C VAL A 34 -2.45 -6.68 -8.48
N LEU A 35 -2.19 -5.69 -7.64
CA LEU A 35 -0.85 -5.33 -7.20
C LEU A 35 -0.17 -6.50 -6.47
N THR A 36 -0.89 -7.17 -5.55
CA THR A 36 -0.33 -8.27 -4.78
C THR A 36 -0.07 -9.50 -5.64
N ARG A 37 -0.96 -9.81 -6.60
CA ARG A 37 -0.71 -10.86 -7.61
C ARG A 37 0.56 -10.60 -8.42
N ARG A 38 0.84 -9.32 -8.75
CA ARG A 38 2.06 -8.94 -9.49
C ARG A 38 3.34 -9.16 -8.68
N PHE A 39 3.28 -9.01 -7.35
CA PHE A 39 4.43 -9.13 -6.45
C PHE A 39 4.30 -10.30 -5.47
N GLU A 40 3.53 -11.34 -5.83
CA GLU A 40 3.16 -12.44 -4.95
C GLU A 40 4.39 -13.18 -4.38
N LYS A 41 5.45 -13.30 -5.18
CA LYS A 41 6.71 -13.93 -4.77
C LYS A 41 7.38 -13.23 -3.59
N ASP A 42 7.22 -11.92 -3.49
CA ASP A 42 7.91 -11.07 -2.51
C ASP A 42 6.99 -10.74 -1.32
N TRP A 43 5.68 -10.60 -1.56
CA TRP A 43 4.72 -10.14 -0.55
C TRP A 43 3.80 -11.25 -0.02
N GLY A 44 3.74 -12.41 -0.66
CA GLY A 44 2.85 -13.50 -0.31
C GLY A 44 1.43 -13.34 -0.85
N LYS A 45 0.52 -14.19 -0.37
CA LYS A 45 -0.88 -14.24 -0.83
C LYS A 45 -1.66 -13.01 -0.37
N PHE A 46 -2.54 -12.50 -1.22
CA PHE A 46 -3.37 -11.32 -0.92
C PHE A 46 -4.28 -11.48 0.30
N SER A 47 -4.70 -12.71 0.61
CA SER A 47 -5.54 -13.00 1.78
C SER A 47 -4.81 -12.87 3.13
N GLU A 48 -3.47 -12.81 3.12
CA GLU A 48 -2.67 -12.70 4.34
C GLU A 48 -2.14 -11.27 4.47
N VAL A 49 -2.63 -10.54 5.48
CA VAL A 49 -2.22 -9.15 5.74
C VAL A 49 -0.82 -9.15 6.34
N LYS A 50 0.16 -8.62 5.60
CA LYS A 50 1.55 -8.49 6.05
C LYS A 50 1.97 -7.04 6.12
N ILE A 51 2.70 -6.73 7.18
CA ILE A 51 3.36 -5.44 7.36
C ILE A 51 4.81 -5.59 6.91
N HIS A 52 5.29 -4.66 6.08
CA HIS A 52 6.69 -4.64 5.65
C HIS A 52 7.50 -3.68 6.53
N PRO A 53 8.30 -4.18 7.49
CA PRO A 53 8.97 -3.33 8.49
C PRO A 53 10.00 -2.37 7.87
N PHE A 54 10.66 -2.77 6.79
CA PHE A 54 11.56 -1.89 6.05
C PHE A 54 10.85 -0.62 5.55
N ARG A 55 9.57 -0.73 5.15
CA ARG A 55 8.77 0.40 4.66
C ARG A 55 8.34 1.36 5.77
N LEU A 56 8.25 0.92 7.03
CA LEU A 56 7.97 1.78 8.20
C LEU A 56 9.03 2.86 8.41
N SER A 57 10.27 2.57 8.02
CA SER A 57 11.37 3.53 8.15
C SER A 57 11.39 4.62 7.04
N ILE A 58 10.58 4.48 5.98
CA ILE A 58 10.55 5.41 4.84
C ILE A 58 10.10 6.82 5.24
N PRO A 59 8.96 7.00 5.95
CA PRO A 59 8.56 8.32 6.43
C PRO A 59 9.56 8.89 7.46
N GLN A 60 10.21 8.04 8.28
CA GLN A 60 11.17 8.51 9.28
C GLN A 60 12.46 9.06 8.66
N LYS A 61 12.89 8.52 7.52
CA LYS A 61 14.12 8.95 6.82
C LYS A 61 13.94 10.21 5.97
N ARG A 62 12.70 10.56 5.60
CA ARG A 62 12.40 11.76 4.78
C ARG A 62 11.78 12.84 5.67
N LYS A 63 12.53 13.92 5.92
CA LYS A 63 12.12 15.03 6.80
C LYS A 63 10.96 15.92 6.28
N SER A 64 10.44 15.71 5.09
CA SER A 64 9.44 16.63 4.53
C SER A 64 8.43 15.92 3.64
N TYR A 65 7.18 16.34 3.83
CA TYR A 65 6.01 16.31 2.95
C TYR A 65 4.87 15.34 3.26
N ASN A 66 3.64 15.83 3.02
CA ASN A 66 2.38 15.20 3.35
C ASN A 66 2.28 13.81 2.71
N PHE A 67 2.54 12.75 3.49
CA PHE A 67 2.43 11.38 3.05
C PHE A 67 1.02 10.85 3.27
N PHE A 68 0.40 10.36 2.20
CA PHE A 68 -0.82 9.58 2.34
C PHE A 68 -0.48 8.11 2.54
N CYS A 69 -0.79 7.61 3.74
CA CYS A 69 -0.75 6.18 4.02
C CYS A 69 -1.97 5.52 3.35
N LYS A 70 -1.72 4.69 2.33
CA LYS A 70 -2.79 3.90 1.72
C LYS A 70 -3.04 2.68 2.60
N PHE A 71 -4.09 2.75 3.42
CA PHE A 71 -4.67 1.58 4.06
C PHE A 71 -5.69 0.95 3.11
N TYR A 72 -5.64 -0.37 2.97
CA TYR A 72 -6.61 -1.15 2.20
C TYR A 72 -7.46 -1.93 3.21
N GLU A 73 -8.50 -1.29 3.73
CA GLU A 73 -9.58 -1.92 4.51
C GLU A 73 -10.69 -2.45 3.59
#